data_AF-A0A9P3PDK1-F1
#
_entry.id   AF-A0A9P3PDK1-F1
#
_cell.length_a   1.000
_cell.length_b   1.000
_cell.length_c   1.000
_cell.angle_alpha   90.00
_cell.angle_beta   90.00
_cell.angle_gamma   90.00
#
_symmetry.space_group_name_H-M   'P 1'
#
loop_
_entity.id
_entity.type
_entity.pdbx_description
1 polymer ?
#
loop_
_entity_poly.entity_id
_entity_poly.type
_entity_poly.pdbx_seq_one_letter_code
_entity_poly.pdbx_strand_id
1 'polypeptide(L)'
;MFSSLGLFQTLRCPDNPPCTRPQCIFSHRQDLPPPAQLIIPVHEPKPASTSSIPTKRPISSSPLRSGVATPTTPEEPPRKLQKVGVPQRPLAVSTVSHTTSGVPILKVNAAQSQVAIPVRQTMLKTLYDHFAVLYHAILPKNPTLASEHALKQEDEVYKKSSKLTYRNAVIQCAAALKRRPVPDSLSHPSVGTEAELAARSESRKAIDALRLTREHLEPYIMSVDELVKWGYFVDIPDGPGGTEPSREGKIAKCERCAQPFLVKRAEEADECIYHWGKPFTAAVNGEKTRMYRCCSRAVADSEGCTHGPHVFYENNADDLHARHPFSYLKPAPASGTALDVAAIDCEMIYTTGGMRVARVSVVDGSGTQVFDELVRMDPGVEVIDYITRFSGITAERLEEAVLPLASIRKSLDAFIDRDTILVGHALDNDLKTLRIIHHKCVDTAVLFPHRAGAPYRRSLKDLVRESLGLLIQTDSVVGHSSVEDAAATLDLVRWHVLNKPPPKPKPPPPTIVLPT
;
A
#
# COMPACT_ATOMS: atom_id res chain seq x y z
N MET A 1 18.46 7.77 -43.67
CA MET A 1 19.90 7.95 -43.40
C MET A 1 20.03 9.05 -42.36
N PHE A 2 20.65 8.79 -41.22
CA PHE A 2 20.86 9.80 -40.17
C PHE A 2 22.18 10.53 -40.41
N SER A 3 22.20 11.86 -40.23
CA SER A 3 23.44 12.62 -40.19
C SER A 3 24.05 12.52 -38.79
N SER A 4 25.35 12.20 -38.71
CA SER A 4 26.06 12.18 -37.44
C SER A 4 26.29 13.61 -36.95
N LEU A 5 25.68 13.99 -35.82
CA LEU A 5 25.73 15.34 -35.21
C LEU A 5 27.12 15.74 -34.62
N GLY A 6 28.22 15.17 -35.11
CA GLY A 6 29.60 15.49 -34.72
C GLY A 6 30.03 15.08 -33.30
N LEU A 7 29.08 14.67 -32.44
CA LEU A 7 29.21 14.55 -30.98
C LEU A 7 30.45 13.80 -30.43
N PHE A 8 31.04 12.87 -31.18
CA PHE A 8 32.19 12.07 -30.73
C PHE A 8 33.44 12.19 -31.62
N GLN A 9 33.52 13.20 -32.50
CA GLN A 9 34.70 13.44 -33.36
C GLN A 9 35.98 13.86 -32.59
N THR A 10 35.87 14.21 -31.31
CA THR A 10 36.99 14.50 -30.41
C THR A 10 37.51 13.26 -29.66
N LEU A 11 36.82 12.12 -29.74
CA LEU A 11 37.19 10.88 -29.06
C LEU A 11 37.75 9.87 -30.07
N ARG A 12 38.89 9.26 -29.73
CA ARG A 12 39.51 8.20 -30.54
C ARG A 12 38.65 6.94 -30.48
N CYS A 13 38.37 6.34 -31.64
CA CYS A 13 37.66 5.07 -31.73
C CYS A 13 38.42 3.97 -30.96
N PRO A 14 37.78 3.22 -30.03
CA PRO A 14 38.42 2.11 -29.32
C PRO A 14 38.91 1.00 -30.26
N ASP A 15 38.17 0.78 -31.36
CA ASP A 15 38.45 -0.23 -32.37
C ASP A 15 39.49 0.25 -33.43
N ASN A 16 40.22 1.36 -33.22
CA ASN A 16 41.23 1.88 -34.17
C ASN A 16 42.62 1.27 -33.86
N PRO A 17 43.27 0.51 -34.78
CA PRO A 17 43.05 0.51 -36.25
C PRO A 17 42.08 -0.49 -36.91
N PRO A 18 41.61 -1.62 -36.35
CA PRO A 18 40.78 -2.58 -37.10
C PRO A 18 39.35 -2.13 -37.48
N CYS A 19 38.90 -0.93 -37.09
CA CYS A 19 37.54 -0.45 -37.33
C CYS A 19 37.23 -0.21 -38.82
N THR A 20 36.39 -1.08 -39.40
CA THR A 20 35.90 -1.01 -40.78
C THR A 20 34.54 -0.31 -40.94
N ARG A 21 33.98 0.28 -39.86
CA ARG A 21 32.62 0.85 -39.88
C ARG A 21 32.54 2.10 -40.79
N PRO A 22 31.73 2.12 -41.86
CA PRO A 22 31.70 3.22 -42.83
C PRO A 22 31.10 4.53 -42.28
N GLN A 23 30.40 4.46 -41.15
CA GLN A 23 29.94 5.61 -40.38
C GLN A 23 30.28 5.42 -38.89
N CYS A 24 31.58 5.28 -38.59
CA CYS A 24 32.04 5.31 -37.20
C CYS A 24 31.72 6.66 -36.57
N ILE A 25 31.04 6.66 -35.41
CA ILE A 25 30.72 7.89 -34.66
C ILE A 25 31.96 8.51 -34.00
N PHE A 26 32.97 7.68 -33.71
CA PHE A 26 34.24 8.06 -33.10
C PHE A 26 35.29 8.40 -34.16
N SER A 27 36.26 9.23 -33.78
CA SER A 27 37.33 9.67 -34.68
C SER A 27 38.40 8.61 -34.89
N HIS A 28 38.82 8.45 -36.15
CA HIS A 28 39.95 7.59 -36.54
C HIS A 28 41.28 8.36 -36.62
N ARG A 29 41.29 9.68 -36.33
CA ARG A 29 42.51 10.49 -36.36
C ARG A 29 43.54 9.97 -35.35
N GLN A 30 44.82 10.00 -35.75
CA GLN A 30 45.92 9.46 -34.95
C GLN A 30 46.43 10.42 -33.87
N ASP A 31 46.07 11.71 -33.95
CA ASP A 31 46.48 12.79 -33.04
C ASP A 31 45.67 12.89 -31.74
N LEU A 32 44.65 12.03 -31.58
CA LEU A 32 43.85 11.95 -30.36
C LEU A 32 44.45 10.98 -29.34
N PRO A 33 44.35 11.26 -28.03
CA PRO A 33 44.85 10.39 -26.98
C PRO A 33 44.12 9.02 -26.98
N PRO A 34 44.77 7.94 -26.51
CA PRO A 34 44.13 6.64 -26.36
C PRO A 34 43.08 6.69 -25.23
N PRO A 35 41.97 5.92 -25.34
CA PRO A 35 41.01 5.79 -24.25
C PRO A 35 41.65 5.10 -23.03
N ALA A 36 41.25 5.53 -21.83
CA ALA A 36 41.76 4.96 -20.58
C ALA A 36 41.30 3.50 -20.41
N GLN A 37 42.23 2.61 -20.06
CA GLN A 37 41.93 1.20 -19.81
C GLN A 37 41.43 0.99 -18.37
N LEU A 38 40.29 0.32 -18.23
CA LEU A 38 39.78 -0.16 -16.95
C LEU A 38 40.22 -1.61 -16.73
N ILE A 39 40.96 -1.87 -15.66
CA ILE A 39 41.44 -3.21 -15.30
C ILE A 39 40.49 -3.80 -14.25
N ILE A 40 39.93 -4.97 -14.54
CA ILE A 40 39.03 -5.71 -13.63
C ILE A 40 39.63 -7.11 -13.40
N PRO A 41 40.10 -7.44 -12.18
CA PRO A 41 40.57 -8.77 -11.84
C PRO A 41 39.41 -9.78 -11.78
N VAL A 42 39.64 -11.00 -12.25
CA VAL A 42 38.72 -12.14 -12.16
C VAL A 42 39.41 -13.26 -11.37
N HIS A 43 38.68 -13.95 -10.49
CA HIS A 43 39.21 -15.04 -9.68
C HIS A 43 38.25 -16.24 -9.70
N GLU A 44 38.74 -17.40 -10.09
CA GLU A 44 37.96 -18.65 -10.11
C GLU A 44 37.95 -19.33 -8.72
N PRO A 45 36.85 -20.02 -8.33
CA PRO A 45 36.77 -20.83 -7.12
C PRO A 45 37.10 -22.31 -7.36
N LYS A 46 37.46 -23.03 -6.29
CA LYS A 46 37.81 -24.46 -6.30
C LYS A 46 36.84 -25.25 -5.38
N PRO A 47 36.32 -26.42 -5.77
CA PRO A 47 35.23 -27.09 -5.06
C PRO A 47 35.68 -27.88 -3.82
N ALA A 48 34.75 -28.11 -2.89
CA ALA A 48 34.90 -28.94 -1.68
C ALA A 48 33.94 -30.15 -1.68
N SER A 49 34.17 -31.11 -0.78
CA SER A 49 33.65 -32.49 -0.86
C SER A 49 32.35 -32.78 -0.11
N THR A 50 31.67 -33.86 -0.53
CA THR A 50 30.45 -34.40 0.07
C THR A 50 30.72 -35.26 1.32
N SER A 51 29.71 -35.36 2.20
CA SER A 51 29.57 -36.43 3.21
C SER A 51 28.08 -36.71 3.48
N SER A 52 27.72 -37.74 4.27
CA SER A 52 26.43 -38.44 4.12
C SER A 52 25.66 -38.81 5.40
N ILE A 53 24.37 -39.10 5.19
CA ILE A 53 23.30 -39.49 6.15
C ILE A 53 23.67 -40.69 7.06
N PRO A 54 23.00 -40.87 8.22
CA PRO A 54 22.05 -41.99 8.27
C PRO A 54 20.72 -41.77 9.03
N THR A 55 19.84 -42.76 8.87
CA THR A 55 18.41 -42.87 9.32
C THR A 55 18.28 -43.63 10.67
N LYS A 56 17.13 -43.97 11.34
CA LYS A 56 15.70 -44.20 10.95
C LYS A 56 14.78 -44.49 12.20
N ARG A 57 13.45 -44.21 12.12
CA ARG A 57 12.27 -44.96 12.73
C ARG A 57 12.01 -44.97 14.29
N PRO A 58 10.84 -45.46 14.81
CA PRO A 58 9.44 -45.56 14.26
C PRO A 58 8.21 -45.37 15.24
N ILE A 59 7.01 -45.07 14.68
CA ILE A 59 5.64 -45.63 14.94
C ILE A 59 4.99 -45.65 16.36
N SER A 60 3.77 -45.06 16.51
CA SER A 60 2.49 -45.75 16.87
C SER A 60 1.25 -44.82 16.80
N SER A 61 0.00 -45.32 16.97
CA SER A 61 -1.24 -44.60 16.58
C SER A 61 -2.58 -45.02 17.26
N SER A 62 -3.52 -44.05 17.41
CA SER A 62 -5.01 -44.22 17.40
C SER A 62 -5.71 -44.92 18.59
N PRO A 63 -7.09 -44.97 18.72
CA PRO A 63 -8.19 -44.16 18.12
C PRO A 63 -9.46 -43.81 19.02
N LEU A 64 -10.36 -42.92 18.52
CA LEU A 64 -11.84 -42.80 18.82
C LEU A 64 -12.23 -42.42 20.30
N ARG A 65 -13.47 -42.16 20.81
CA ARG A 65 -14.91 -41.87 20.41
C ARG A 65 -15.64 -41.29 21.68
N SER A 66 -16.89 -40.78 21.79
CA SER A 66 -17.96 -40.18 20.94
C SER A 66 -19.08 -39.60 21.87
N GLY A 67 -19.95 -38.66 21.44
CA GLY A 67 -21.18 -38.27 22.19
C GLY A 67 -21.97 -37.08 21.63
N VAL A 68 -23.31 -37.03 21.76
CA VAL A 68 -24.23 -36.06 21.09
C VAL A 68 -25.52 -35.80 21.93
N ALA A 69 -26.14 -34.60 21.72
CA ALA A 69 -27.53 -34.17 22.03
C ALA A 69 -27.89 -33.48 23.39
N THR A 70 -28.86 -32.57 23.26
CA THR A 70 -29.67 -31.80 24.25
C THR A 70 -31.16 -32.24 24.10
N PRO A 71 -32.24 -31.57 24.61
CA PRO A 71 -32.40 -30.41 25.52
C PRO A 71 -33.46 -30.62 26.66
N THR A 72 -33.73 -29.60 27.51
CA THR A 72 -35.07 -29.00 27.83
C THR A 72 -35.06 -28.01 29.03
N THR A 73 -36.12 -27.21 29.13
CA THR A 73 -36.58 -26.28 30.21
C THR A 73 -37.94 -26.80 30.78
N PRO A 74 -38.66 -26.22 31.81
CA PRO A 74 -38.70 -24.82 32.27
C PRO A 74 -39.02 -24.55 33.79
N GLU A 75 -39.48 -23.32 34.07
CA GLU A 75 -40.34 -22.82 35.19
C GLU A 75 -39.74 -22.30 36.54
N GLU A 76 -40.56 -21.48 37.20
CA GLU A 76 -40.35 -20.51 38.31
C GLU A 76 -41.68 -20.44 39.12
N PRO A 77 -41.88 -19.64 40.21
CA PRO A 77 -41.01 -19.11 41.28
C PRO A 77 -41.62 -19.54 42.67
N PRO A 78 -41.88 -18.68 43.70
CA PRO A 78 -41.12 -17.59 44.33
C PRO A 78 -40.93 -17.75 45.87
N ARG A 79 -40.02 -16.99 46.49
CA ARG A 79 -40.29 -16.38 47.83
C ARG A 79 -39.47 -15.13 48.15
N LYS A 80 -40.00 -14.31 49.06
CA LYS A 80 -39.53 -12.95 49.40
C LYS A 80 -38.52 -12.95 50.56
N LEU A 81 -37.59 -12.01 50.54
CA LEU A 81 -37.06 -11.33 51.74
C LEU A 81 -37.07 -9.81 51.51
N GLN A 82 -37.05 -9.03 52.59
CA GLN A 82 -37.55 -7.64 52.61
C GLN A 82 -36.46 -6.62 53.00
N LYS A 83 -36.56 -5.40 52.42
CA LYS A 83 -35.59 -4.30 52.61
C LYS A 83 -35.44 -3.83 54.06
N VAL A 84 -34.22 -3.44 54.42
CA VAL A 84 -33.93 -2.27 55.26
C VAL A 84 -32.83 -1.46 54.57
N GLY A 85 -33.01 -0.15 54.38
CA GLY A 85 -32.02 0.71 53.70
C GLY A 85 -32.60 2.07 53.29
N VAL A 86 -31.92 3.15 53.66
CA VAL A 86 -32.35 4.55 53.50
C VAL A 86 -32.18 5.03 52.04
N PRO A 87 -33.13 5.80 51.47
CA PRO A 87 -33.03 6.25 50.08
C PRO A 87 -32.02 7.40 49.89
N GLN A 88 -30.82 7.08 49.38
CA GLN A 88 -30.05 8.07 48.65
C GLN A 88 -30.57 8.18 47.21
N ARG A 89 -30.78 9.42 46.75
CA ARG A 89 -31.32 9.74 45.42
C ARG A 89 -30.18 9.69 44.40
N PRO A 90 -30.19 8.77 43.41
CA PRO A 90 -29.13 8.74 42.40
C PRO A 90 -29.13 10.05 41.59
N LEU A 91 -27.97 10.69 41.48
CA LEU A 91 -27.77 11.76 40.51
C LEU A 91 -27.80 11.12 39.11
N ALA A 92 -28.84 11.44 38.33
CA ALA A 92 -28.96 10.96 36.97
C ALA A 92 -27.83 11.56 36.11
N VAL A 93 -26.93 10.71 35.63
CA VAL A 93 -25.96 11.07 34.60
C VAL A 93 -26.74 11.31 33.30
N SER A 94 -26.76 12.54 32.81
CA SER A 94 -27.55 12.94 31.63
C SER A 94 -27.05 12.25 30.36
N THR A 95 -27.67 11.15 29.97
CA THR A 95 -27.43 10.47 28.70
C THR A 95 -27.90 11.29 27.49
N VAL A 96 -27.28 11.05 26.33
CA VAL A 96 -27.20 11.99 25.20
C VAL A 96 -28.52 12.16 24.43
N SER A 97 -28.69 13.36 23.85
CA SER A 97 -29.85 13.85 23.09
C SER A 97 -30.34 12.95 21.94
N HIS A 98 -31.66 12.98 21.71
CA HIS A 98 -32.26 12.63 20.41
C HIS A 98 -31.70 13.49 19.26
N THR A 99 -31.47 12.86 18.12
CA THR A 99 -30.99 13.47 16.88
C THR A 99 -32.15 13.97 16.01
N THR A 100 -32.31 15.29 15.88
CA THR A 100 -33.33 15.91 15.01
C THR A 100 -32.70 16.44 13.72
N SER A 101 -33.12 15.94 12.56
CA SER A 101 -32.79 16.53 11.26
C SER A 101 -33.51 17.88 11.10
N GLY A 102 -32.75 18.97 10.98
CA GLY A 102 -33.30 20.33 10.92
C GLY A 102 -32.44 21.34 11.69
N VAL A 103 -32.94 22.58 11.81
CA VAL A 103 -32.27 23.64 12.58
C VAL A 103 -32.09 23.17 14.04
N PRO A 104 -30.86 23.03 14.55
CA PRO A 104 -30.64 22.53 15.90
C PRO A 104 -31.03 23.56 16.97
N ILE A 105 -31.58 23.08 18.09
CA ILE A 105 -31.97 23.90 19.25
C ILE A 105 -30.82 23.94 20.27
N LEU A 106 -30.40 25.15 20.65
CA LEU A 106 -29.28 25.37 21.55
C LEU A 106 -29.65 25.14 23.03
N LYS A 107 -29.35 23.95 23.55
CA LYS A 107 -29.64 23.53 24.94
C LYS A 107 -28.57 24.01 25.93
N VAL A 108 -28.45 25.32 26.17
CA VAL A 108 -27.55 25.88 27.19
C VAL A 108 -28.28 26.80 28.17
N ASN A 109 -27.81 26.84 29.42
CA ASN A 109 -28.39 27.70 30.46
C ASN A 109 -28.12 29.18 30.16
N ALA A 110 -29.17 30.00 30.15
CA ALA A 110 -29.06 31.44 29.90
C ALA A 110 -28.11 32.16 30.87
N ALA A 111 -28.06 31.74 32.15
CA ALA A 111 -27.16 32.31 33.15
C ALA A 111 -25.67 32.00 32.91
N GLN A 112 -25.35 31.04 32.03
CA GLN A 112 -23.99 30.64 31.68
C GLN A 112 -23.53 31.20 30.31
N SER A 113 -24.40 31.95 29.61
CA SER A 113 -24.12 32.42 28.24
C SER A 113 -23.82 33.92 28.20
N GLN A 114 -22.60 34.28 27.80
CA GLN A 114 -22.17 35.69 27.65
C GLN A 114 -22.91 36.43 26.52
N VAL A 115 -23.42 35.68 25.55
CA VAL A 115 -24.29 36.15 24.46
C VAL A 115 -25.71 35.67 24.72
N ALA A 116 -26.70 36.55 24.53
CA ALA A 116 -28.11 36.22 24.74
C ALA A 116 -28.55 35.03 23.86
N ILE A 117 -29.27 34.07 24.47
CA ILE A 117 -29.67 32.81 23.82
C ILE A 117 -30.42 33.01 22.49
N PRO A 118 -31.37 33.97 22.34
CA PRO A 118 -32.02 34.21 21.05
C PRO A 118 -31.03 34.60 19.94
N VAL A 119 -30.01 35.41 20.26
CA VAL A 119 -28.97 35.81 19.29
C VAL A 119 -28.14 34.61 18.88
N ARG A 120 -27.73 33.77 19.85
CA ARG A 120 -27.00 32.52 19.54
C ARG A 120 -27.84 31.58 18.69
N GLN A 121 -29.14 31.43 18.98
CA GLN A 121 -30.05 30.57 18.22
C GLN A 121 -30.27 31.08 16.78
N THR A 122 -30.30 32.40 16.54
CA THR A 122 -30.33 32.97 15.18
C THR A 122 -29.02 32.72 14.42
N MET A 123 -27.87 32.86 15.09
CA MET A 123 -26.55 32.62 14.51
C MET A 123 -26.32 31.13 14.21
N LEU A 124 -26.76 30.23 15.10
CA LEU A 124 -26.81 28.79 14.90
C LEU A 124 -27.67 28.39 13.69
N LYS A 125 -28.86 29.01 13.53
CA LYS A 125 -29.67 28.82 12.32
C LYS A 125 -28.90 29.26 11.07
N THR A 126 -28.22 30.40 11.13
CA THR A 126 -27.44 30.91 9.99
C THR A 126 -26.35 29.91 9.58
N LEU A 127 -25.61 29.34 10.54
CA LEU A 127 -24.62 28.28 10.26
C LEU A 127 -25.28 27.02 9.66
N TYR A 128 -26.38 26.56 10.24
CA TYR A 128 -27.14 25.42 9.73
C TYR A 128 -27.59 25.62 8.28
N ASP A 129 -28.17 26.78 7.95
CA ASP A 129 -28.65 27.08 6.60
C ASP A 129 -27.52 27.00 5.57
N HIS A 130 -26.29 27.43 5.93
CA HIS A 130 -25.12 27.37 5.06
C HIS A 130 -24.53 25.95 4.95
N PHE A 131 -24.47 25.18 6.05
CA PHE A 131 -24.09 23.77 6.00
C PHE A 131 -25.10 22.94 5.19
N ALA A 132 -26.39 23.25 5.27
CA ALA A 132 -27.43 22.54 4.52
C ALA A 132 -27.30 22.76 3.00
N VAL A 133 -27.00 23.99 2.56
CA VAL A 133 -26.70 24.30 1.15
C VAL A 133 -25.41 23.60 0.69
N LEU A 134 -24.34 23.66 1.49
CA LEU A 134 -23.06 23.03 1.15
C LEU A 134 -23.21 21.50 1.03
N TYR A 135 -23.93 20.85 1.96
CA TYR A 135 -24.01 19.39 2.05
C TYR A 135 -25.19 18.76 1.28
N HIS A 136 -25.86 19.49 0.38
CA HIS A 136 -27.09 19.02 -0.27
C HIS A 136 -26.97 17.63 -0.94
N ALA A 137 -25.81 17.30 -1.51
CA ALA A 137 -25.56 16.01 -2.16
C ALA A 137 -25.34 14.83 -1.17
N ILE A 138 -24.84 15.11 0.04
CA ILE A 138 -24.49 14.08 1.04
C ILE A 138 -25.53 13.93 2.16
N LEU A 139 -26.39 14.95 2.37
CA LEU A 139 -27.47 14.93 3.36
C LEU A 139 -28.51 13.81 3.18
N PRO A 140 -28.93 13.38 1.96
CA PRO A 140 -29.90 12.29 1.80
C PRO A 140 -29.45 10.96 2.41
N LYS A 141 -28.13 10.77 2.58
CA LYS A 141 -27.52 9.61 3.26
C LYS A 141 -27.16 9.90 4.73
N ASN A 142 -27.13 11.18 5.15
CA ASN A 142 -26.61 11.65 6.43
C ASN A 142 -27.43 12.85 6.97
N PRO A 143 -28.73 12.66 7.31
CA PRO A 143 -29.68 13.76 7.49
C PRO A 143 -29.44 14.66 8.72
N THR A 144 -28.51 14.29 9.61
CA THR A 144 -28.16 15.05 10.82
C THR A 144 -26.87 15.87 10.67
N LEU A 145 -26.06 15.62 9.65
CA LEU A 145 -24.68 16.14 9.51
C LEU A 145 -24.60 17.67 9.56
N ALA A 146 -25.51 18.37 8.88
CA ALA A 146 -25.55 19.83 8.90
C ALA A 146 -25.94 20.39 10.29
N SER A 147 -26.81 19.68 11.04
CA SER A 147 -27.21 20.06 12.40
C SER A 147 -26.06 19.87 13.39
N GLU A 148 -25.32 18.77 13.26
CA GLU A 148 -24.15 18.44 14.09
C GLU A 148 -22.99 19.42 13.86
N HIS A 149 -22.63 19.68 12.60
CA HIS A 149 -21.56 20.62 12.27
C HIS A 149 -21.93 22.07 12.59
N ALA A 150 -23.21 22.47 12.45
CA ALA A 150 -23.66 23.80 12.85
C ALA A 150 -23.55 24.03 14.37
N LEU A 151 -23.94 23.05 15.19
CA LEU A 151 -23.76 23.10 16.65
C LEU A 151 -22.28 23.20 17.03
N LYS A 152 -21.44 22.36 16.43
CA LYS A 152 -20.00 22.32 16.75
C LYS A 152 -19.29 23.61 16.33
N GLN A 153 -19.59 24.14 15.13
CA GLN A 153 -19.06 25.42 14.66
C GLN A 153 -19.55 26.60 15.53
N GLU A 154 -20.80 26.59 16.01
CA GLU A 154 -21.31 27.64 16.91
C GLU A 154 -20.59 27.64 18.25
N ASP A 155 -20.37 26.46 18.84
CA ASP A 155 -19.63 26.30 20.10
C ASP A 155 -18.13 26.67 19.95
N GLU A 156 -17.49 26.29 18.84
CA GLU A 156 -16.13 26.73 18.49
C GLU A 156 -16.01 28.25 18.38
N VAL A 157 -16.96 28.90 17.71
CA VAL A 157 -16.98 30.37 17.57
C VAL A 157 -17.32 31.04 18.90
N TYR A 158 -18.29 30.52 19.66
CA TYR A 158 -18.67 31.03 20.97
C TYR A 158 -17.48 31.01 21.95
N LYS A 159 -16.72 29.90 22.01
CA LYS A 159 -15.54 29.76 22.87
C LYS A 159 -14.38 30.69 22.49
N LYS A 160 -14.28 31.08 21.22
CA LYS A 160 -13.22 31.96 20.69
C LYS A 160 -13.62 33.45 20.62
N SER A 161 -14.87 33.80 20.94
CA SER A 161 -15.41 35.15 20.74
C SER A 161 -15.80 35.84 22.05
N SER A 162 -15.73 37.17 22.03
CA SER A 162 -16.38 38.01 23.04
C SER A 162 -17.84 38.29 22.70
N LYS A 163 -18.62 38.78 23.67
CA LYS A 163 -20.01 39.25 23.48
C LYS A 163 -20.18 40.22 22.30
N LEU A 164 -19.16 41.05 22.00
CA LEU A 164 -19.19 42.03 20.92
C LEU A 164 -18.75 41.44 19.57
N THR A 165 -17.82 40.48 19.56
CA THR A 165 -17.23 39.94 18.31
C THR A 165 -17.99 38.73 17.76
N TYR A 166 -18.69 37.97 18.60
CA TYR A 166 -19.39 36.73 18.26
C TYR A 166 -20.25 36.79 17.00
N ARG A 167 -21.09 37.82 16.84
CA ARG A 167 -21.97 37.96 15.66
C ARG A 167 -21.16 38.07 14.37
N ASN A 168 -20.07 38.85 14.40
CA ASN A 168 -19.22 39.08 13.23
C ASN A 168 -18.39 37.83 12.91
N ALA A 169 -17.91 37.12 13.94
CA ALA A 169 -17.22 35.84 13.78
C ALA A 169 -18.12 34.79 13.11
N VAL A 170 -19.38 34.62 13.55
CA VAL A 170 -20.31 33.68 12.88
C VAL A 170 -20.59 34.09 11.43
N ILE A 171 -20.72 35.38 11.14
CA ILE A 171 -20.90 35.88 9.77
C ILE A 171 -19.65 35.57 8.90
N GLN A 172 -18.45 35.67 9.46
CA GLN A 172 -17.21 35.28 8.77
C GLN A 172 -17.18 33.77 8.47
N CYS A 173 -17.52 32.91 9.44
CA CYS A 173 -17.62 31.46 9.22
C CYS A 173 -18.67 31.11 8.16
N ALA A 174 -19.84 31.75 8.18
CA ALA A 174 -20.87 31.57 7.17
C ALA A 174 -20.41 32.02 5.77
N ALA A 175 -19.63 33.11 5.67
CA ALA A 175 -19.02 33.56 4.42
C ALA A 175 -17.90 32.62 3.92
N ALA A 176 -17.14 32.00 4.83
CA ALA A 176 -16.15 30.98 4.48
C ALA A 176 -16.80 29.68 3.99
N LEU A 177 -17.90 29.24 4.61
CA LEU A 177 -18.69 28.08 4.16
C LEU A 177 -19.15 28.22 2.70
N LYS A 178 -19.58 29.42 2.27
CA LYS A 178 -19.96 29.70 0.86
C LYS A 178 -18.82 29.52 -0.16
N ARG A 179 -17.56 29.59 0.28
CA ARG A 179 -16.37 29.48 -0.58
C ARG A 179 -15.81 28.07 -0.66
N ARG A 180 -16.37 27.11 0.09
CA ARG A 180 -15.90 25.73 0.08
C ARG A 180 -16.40 24.99 -1.17
N PRO A 181 -15.58 24.11 -1.78
CA PRO A 181 -16.05 23.21 -2.83
C PRO A 181 -17.12 22.25 -2.29
N VAL A 182 -18.14 22.00 -3.10
CA VAL A 182 -19.30 21.16 -2.74
C VAL A 182 -18.86 19.69 -2.60
N PRO A 183 -19.10 19.03 -1.46
CA PRO A 183 -18.73 17.65 -1.26
C PRO A 183 -19.66 16.65 -1.95
N ASP A 184 -19.05 15.64 -2.56
CA ASP A 184 -19.69 14.45 -3.12
C ASP A 184 -19.88 13.32 -2.09
N SER A 185 -19.06 13.36 -1.03
CA SER A 185 -18.82 12.26 -0.09
C SER A 185 -18.50 12.79 1.32
N LEU A 186 -18.67 11.94 2.35
CA LEU A 186 -18.28 12.28 3.73
C LEU A 186 -16.77 12.51 3.91
N SER A 187 -15.96 11.88 3.06
CA SER A 187 -14.50 11.98 3.04
C SER A 187 -13.99 13.26 2.34
N HIS A 188 -14.86 14.03 1.70
CA HIS A 188 -14.44 15.18 0.91
C HIS A 188 -13.83 16.30 1.80
N PRO A 189 -12.69 16.92 1.43
CA PRO A 189 -11.92 17.81 2.32
C PRO A 189 -12.70 19.03 2.90
N SER A 190 -13.80 19.45 2.27
CA SER A 190 -14.65 20.55 2.77
C SER A 190 -15.62 20.18 3.89
N VAL A 191 -15.75 18.89 4.23
CA VAL A 191 -16.67 18.37 5.27
C VAL A 191 -16.04 18.53 6.67
N GLY A 192 -16.77 19.13 7.60
CA GLY A 192 -16.33 19.42 8.97
C GLY A 192 -16.40 20.90 9.35
N THR A 193 -16.06 21.22 10.59
CA THR A 193 -15.93 22.61 11.09
C THR A 193 -14.63 23.27 10.62
N GLU A 194 -14.51 24.58 10.84
CA GLU A 194 -13.27 25.31 10.56
C GLU A 194 -12.11 24.85 11.44
N ALA A 195 -12.34 24.49 12.72
CA ALA A 195 -11.26 23.91 13.54
C ALA A 195 -10.83 22.53 13.03
N GLU A 196 -11.74 21.70 12.52
CA GLU A 196 -11.40 20.40 11.91
C GLU A 196 -10.60 20.57 10.61
N LEU A 197 -11.01 21.49 9.74
CA LEU A 197 -10.26 21.78 8.50
C LEU A 197 -8.87 22.38 8.81
N ALA A 198 -8.77 23.26 9.81
CA ALA A 198 -7.48 23.79 10.27
C ALA A 198 -6.58 22.69 10.85
N ALA A 199 -7.10 21.83 11.73
CA ALA A 199 -6.35 20.73 12.33
C ALA A 199 -5.90 19.69 11.28
N ARG A 200 -6.71 19.42 10.24
CA ARG A 200 -6.27 18.58 9.10
C ARG A 200 -5.17 19.26 8.29
N SER A 201 -5.23 20.57 8.06
CA SER A 201 -4.18 21.32 7.36
C SER A 201 -2.87 21.36 8.17
N GLU A 202 -2.95 21.50 9.49
CA GLU A 202 -1.80 21.47 10.40
C GLU A 202 -1.18 20.07 10.48
N SER A 203 -2.00 19.03 10.64
CA SER A 203 -1.56 17.62 10.58
C SER A 203 -0.90 17.28 9.24
N ARG A 204 -1.48 17.72 8.11
CA ARG A 204 -0.88 17.53 6.78
C ARG A 204 0.50 18.19 6.69
N LYS A 205 0.63 19.47 7.11
CA LYS A 205 1.94 20.15 7.18
C LYS A 205 2.96 19.43 8.05
N ALA A 206 2.55 18.84 9.18
CA ALA A 206 3.44 18.08 10.05
C ALA A 206 3.93 16.77 9.41
N ILE A 207 3.06 16.09 8.66
CA ILE A 207 3.39 14.89 7.85
C ILE A 207 4.36 15.27 6.73
N ASP A 208 4.03 16.32 5.96
CA ASP A 208 4.80 16.78 4.80
C ASP A 208 6.20 17.28 5.20
N ALA A 209 6.31 17.93 6.37
CA ALA A 209 7.57 18.42 6.91
C ALA A 209 8.46 17.34 7.54
N LEU A 210 7.93 16.15 7.85
CA LEU A 210 8.71 15.06 8.45
C LEU A 210 9.52 14.34 7.38
N ARG A 211 10.84 14.59 7.34
CA ARG A 211 11.78 13.67 6.66
C ARG A 211 11.99 12.46 7.57
N LEU A 212 11.59 11.28 7.11
CA LEU A 212 11.92 10.02 7.78
C LEU A 212 13.42 9.72 7.61
N THR A 213 14.02 9.24 8.70
CA THR A 213 15.42 8.82 8.78
C THR A 213 15.50 7.46 9.47
N ARG A 214 16.70 6.89 9.56
CA ARG A 214 16.97 5.63 10.24
C ARG A 214 16.41 5.57 11.66
N GLU A 215 16.70 6.60 12.45
CA GLU A 215 16.35 6.71 13.88
C GLU A 215 14.84 6.67 14.11
N HIS A 216 14.06 7.19 13.16
CA HIS A 216 12.60 7.16 13.19
C HIS A 216 12.03 5.76 12.94
N LEU A 217 12.73 4.93 12.15
CA LEU A 217 12.20 3.66 11.62
C LEU A 217 12.83 2.40 12.20
N GLU A 218 14.05 2.46 12.75
CA GLU A 218 14.75 1.32 13.37
C GLU A 218 13.87 0.55 14.40
N PRO A 219 13.05 1.20 15.26
CA PRO A 219 12.14 0.48 16.18
C PRO A 219 11.04 -0.34 15.49
N TYR A 220 10.72 -0.01 14.24
CA TYR A 220 9.62 -0.58 13.46
C TYR A 220 10.09 -1.66 12.46
N ILE A 221 11.40 -1.84 12.27
CA ILE A 221 11.96 -2.87 11.38
C ILE A 221 11.45 -4.26 11.77
N MET A 222 10.96 -5.01 10.79
CA MET A 222 10.49 -6.38 10.97
C MET A 222 11.65 -7.33 11.34
N SER A 223 11.43 -8.19 12.34
CA SER A 223 12.36 -9.29 12.64
C SER A 223 12.29 -10.38 11.57
N VAL A 224 13.29 -11.26 11.50
CA VAL A 224 13.33 -12.38 10.54
C VAL A 224 12.08 -13.28 10.67
N ASP A 225 11.63 -13.55 11.90
CA ASP A 225 10.39 -14.31 12.15
C ASP A 225 9.15 -13.59 11.62
N GLU A 226 9.09 -12.25 11.72
CA GLU A 226 8.00 -11.45 11.17
C GLU A 226 8.04 -11.40 9.63
N LEU A 227 9.23 -11.30 9.03
CA LEU A 227 9.44 -11.36 7.58
C LEU A 227 8.93 -12.71 7.03
N VAL A 228 9.41 -13.83 7.58
CA VAL A 228 8.96 -15.18 7.18
C VAL A 228 7.45 -15.35 7.39
N LYS A 229 6.91 -14.94 8.55
CA LYS A 229 5.47 -15.00 8.87
C LYS A 229 4.60 -14.22 7.89
N TRP A 230 5.09 -13.09 7.38
CA TRP A 230 4.36 -12.27 6.40
C TRP A 230 4.65 -12.66 4.94
N GLY A 231 5.51 -13.65 4.69
CA GLY A 231 5.73 -14.24 3.38
C GLY A 231 6.94 -13.71 2.61
N TYR A 232 7.81 -12.93 3.24
CA TYR A 232 9.09 -12.52 2.67
C TYR A 232 10.05 -13.72 2.56
N PHE A 233 10.87 -13.76 1.52
CA PHE A 233 12.03 -14.64 1.47
C PHE A 233 13.20 -13.93 2.18
N VAL A 234 13.90 -14.66 3.05
CA VAL A 234 14.99 -14.13 3.88
C VAL A 234 16.38 -14.64 3.47
N ASP A 235 16.43 -15.66 2.63
CA ASP A 235 17.64 -16.26 2.05
C ASP A 235 17.47 -16.44 0.53
N ILE A 236 18.58 -16.57 -0.18
CA ILE A 236 18.61 -16.91 -1.61
C ILE A 236 18.53 -18.45 -1.75
N PRO A 237 17.64 -19.00 -2.61
CA PRO A 237 17.59 -20.43 -2.90
C PRO A 237 18.89 -20.99 -3.50
N ASP A 238 19.09 -22.30 -3.37
CA ASP A 238 20.31 -22.97 -3.86
C ASP A 238 20.47 -22.89 -5.39
N GLY A 239 21.72 -22.70 -5.83
CA GLY A 239 22.10 -22.67 -7.24
C GLY A 239 22.26 -21.27 -7.84
N PRO A 240 22.46 -21.16 -9.16
CA PRO A 240 22.75 -19.89 -9.83
C PRO A 240 21.51 -19.07 -10.22
N GLY A 241 20.32 -19.69 -10.21
CA GLY A 241 19.07 -19.10 -10.71
C GLY A 241 19.08 -18.85 -12.23
N GLY A 242 17.97 -18.31 -12.74
CA GLY A 242 17.81 -17.94 -14.16
C GLY A 242 17.85 -19.10 -15.17
N THR A 243 17.82 -20.35 -14.69
CA THR A 243 17.91 -21.57 -15.51
C THR A 243 16.67 -21.84 -16.36
N GLU A 244 15.53 -21.27 -16.00
CA GLU A 244 14.26 -21.40 -16.73
C GLU A 244 13.49 -20.06 -16.75
N PRO A 245 13.90 -19.07 -17.55
CA PRO A 245 13.29 -17.73 -17.52
C PRO A 245 11.80 -17.70 -17.86
N SER A 246 11.33 -18.70 -18.61
CA SER A 246 9.97 -18.84 -19.16
C SER A 246 9.42 -20.25 -18.90
N ARG A 247 8.08 -20.36 -18.78
CA ARG A 247 7.30 -21.61 -18.79
C ARG A 247 6.63 -21.90 -20.13
N GLU A 248 6.91 -21.12 -21.18
CA GLU A 248 6.35 -21.34 -22.53
C GLU A 248 6.46 -22.82 -22.96
N GLY A 249 5.36 -23.39 -23.45
CA GLY A 249 5.26 -24.81 -23.79
C GLY A 249 5.08 -25.77 -22.59
N LYS A 250 5.02 -25.28 -21.35
CA LYS A 250 4.72 -26.08 -20.14
C LYS A 250 3.28 -25.88 -19.68
N ILE A 251 2.72 -26.89 -19.02
CA ILE A 251 1.42 -26.77 -18.34
C ILE A 251 1.58 -25.98 -17.04
N ALA A 252 0.61 -25.10 -16.78
CA ALA A 252 0.44 -24.37 -15.53
C ALA A 252 -1.03 -24.40 -15.08
N LYS A 253 -1.30 -24.03 -13.83
CA LYS A 253 -2.67 -23.81 -13.32
C LYS A 253 -3.01 -22.33 -13.47
N CYS A 254 -4.19 -22.03 -14.00
CA CYS A 254 -4.66 -20.66 -14.17
C CYS A 254 -5.12 -20.06 -12.84
N GLU A 255 -4.58 -18.90 -12.47
CA GLU A 255 -4.94 -18.16 -11.25
C GLU A 255 -6.37 -17.58 -11.34
N ARG A 256 -6.87 -17.36 -12.56
CA ARG A 256 -8.19 -16.72 -12.83
C ARG A 256 -9.37 -17.68 -12.74
N CYS A 257 -9.23 -18.89 -13.26
CA CYS A 257 -10.32 -19.88 -13.39
C CYS A 257 -9.99 -21.26 -12.80
N ALA A 258 -8.83 -21.41 -12.16
CA ALA A 258 -8.29 -22.65 -11.59
C ALA A 258 -8.03 -23.83 -12.56
N GLN A 259 -8.37 -23.71 -13.84
CA GLN A 259 -8.14 -24.75 -14.86
C GLN A 259 -6.67 -24.90 -15.24
N PRO A 260 -6.20 -26.12 -15.61
CA PRO A 260 -4.90 -26.29 -16.24
C PRO A 260 -4.91 -25.71 -17.66
N PHE A 261 -3.78 -25.12 -18.08
CA PHE A 261 -3.60 -24.58 -19.43
C PHE A 261 -2.14 -24.71 -19.86
N LEU A 262 -1.87 -24.59 -21.17
CA LEU A 262 -0.52 -24.51 -21.71
C LEU A 262 -0.06 -23.04 -21.71
N VAL A 263 1.10 -22.73 -21.13
CA VAL A 263 1.65 -21.37 -21.19
C VAL A 263 2.14 -21.08 -22.61
N LYS A 264 1.63 -20.00 -23.19
CA LYS A 264 1.90 -19.53 -24.56
C LYS A 264 2.07 -18.00 -24.57
N ARG A 265 2.41 -17.45 -25.74
CA ARG A 265 2.42 -16.01 -26.05
C ARG A 265 0.98 -15.46 -26.14
N ALA A 266 0.80 -14.14 -26.03
CA ALA A 266 -0.53 -13.52 -26.01
C ALA A 266 -1.35 -13.79 -27.30
N GLU A 267 -0.67 -13.89 -28.44
CA GLU A 267 -1.26 -14.09 -29.77
C GLU A 267 -1.80 -15.52 -29.97
N GLU A 268 -1.30 -16.49 -29.20
CA GLU A 268 -1.67 -17.90 -29.25
C GLU A 268 -2.45 -18.37 -28.00
N ALA A 269 -2.62 -17.47 -27.03
CA ALA A 269 -3.17 -17.76 -25.71
C ALA A 269 -4.64 -18.20 -25.79
N ASP A 270 -4.97 -19.28 -25.06
CA ASP A 270 -6.35 -19.74 -24.93
C ASP A 270 -7.17 -18.74 -24.08
N GLU A 271 -8.47 -18.61 -24.38
CA GLU A 271 -9.34 -17.64 -23.71
C GLU A 271 -9.82 -18.15 -22.34
N CYS A 272 -9.57 -17.34 -21.31
CA CYS A 272 -10.07 -17.51 -19.95
C CYS A 272 -11.28 -16.60 -19.70
N ILE A 273 -12.39 -17.19 -19.25
CA ILE A 273 -13.56 -16.44 -18.75
C ILE A 273 -13.51 -16.42 -17.21
N TYR A 274 -13.50 -15.23 -16.60
CA TYR A 274 -13.24 -15.06 -15.15
C TYR A 274 -13.89 -13.81 -14.52
N HIS A 275 -13.69 -13.64 -13.22
CA HIS A 275 -14.08 -12.44 -12.47
C HIS A 275 -12.85 -11.75 -11.88
N TRP A 276 -12.55 -10.51 -12.32
CA TRP A 276 -11.43 -9.73 -11.75
C TRP A 276 -11.76 -9.10 -10.38
N GLY A 277 -13.04 -8.90 -10.07
CA GLY A 277 -13.47 -8.17 -8.88
C GLY A 277 -13.69 -9.09 -7.67
N LYS A 278 -12.80 -9.01 -6.68
CA LYS A 278 -12.82 -9.82 -5.44
C LYS A 278 -14.24 -9.94 -4.84
N PRO A 279 -14.69 -11.14 -4.40
CA PRO A 279 -15.99 -11.32 -3.77
C PRO A 279 -16.23 -10.41 -2.56
N PHE A 280 -17.46 -9.92 -2.43
CA PHE A 280 -17.97 -9.23 -1.24
C PHE A 280 -19.28 -9.86 -0.78
N THR A 281 -19.78 -9.46 0.40
CA THR A 281 -21.09 -9.88 0.90
C THR A 281 -22.02 -8.68 0.90
N ALA A 282 -23.20 -8.84 0.31
CA ALA A 282 -24.27 -7.85 0.29
C ALA A 282 -25.51 -8.41 1.01
N ALA A 283 -26.38 -7.51 1.47
CA ALA A 283 -27.73 -7.87 1.90
C ALA A 283 -28.68 -7.64 0.72
N VAL A 284 -29.23 -8.71 0.14
CA VAL A 284 -30.22 -8.66 -0.94
C VAL A 284 -31.52 -9.25 -0.41
N ASN A 285 -32.60 -8.47 -0.43
CA ASN A 285 -33.90 -8.85 0.15
C ASN A 285 -33.85 -9.31 1.63
N GLY A 286 -32.80 -8.91 2.36
CA GLY A 286 -32.54 -9.32 3.76
C GLY A 286 -31.59 -10.52 3.90
N GLU A 287 -31.33 -11.27 2.83
CA GLU A 287 -30.41 -12.42 2.83
C GLU A 287 -28.97 -12.00 2.49
N LYS A 288 -27.97 -12.72 3.02
CA LYS A 288 -26.54 -12.41 2.88
C LYS A 288 -25.89 -13.14 1.71
N THR A 289 -26.07 -12.61 0.50
CA THR A 289 -25.49 -13.17 -0.73
C THR A 289 -24.03 -12.76 -0.89
N ARG A 290 -23.16 -13.69 -1.30
CA ARG A 290 -21.80 -13.37 -1.77
C ARG A 290 -21.86 -13.04 -3.27
N MET A 291 -21.29 -11.90 -3.66
CA MET A 291 -21.36 -11.36 -5.03
C MET A 291 -19.98 -10.88 -5.48
N TYR A 292 -19.71 -10.85 -6.78
CA TYR A 292 -18.43 -10.36 -7.34
C TYR A 292 -18.47 -8.84 -7.58
N ARG A 293 -17.40 -8.12 -7.17
CA ARG A 293 -17.34 -6.64 -7.30
C ARG A 293 -17.35 -6.13 -8.74
N CYS A 294 -17.01 -6.98 -9.72
CA CYS A 294 -16.87 -6.62 -11.13
C CYS A 294 -18.18 -6.61 -11.93
N CYS A 295 -19.20 -7.33 -11.47
CA CYS A 295 -20.46 -7.51 -12.21
C CYS A 295 -21.71 -7.63 -11.32
N SER A 296 -21.56 -7.71 -10.00
CA SER A 296 -22.65 -7.95 -9.04
C SER A 296 -23.47 -9.23 -9.27
N ARG A 297 -22.96 -10.21 -10.05
CA ARG A 297 -23.48 -11.59 -10.06
C ARG A 297 -23.16 -12.29 -8.73
N ALA A 298 -23.95 -13.30 -8.37
CA ALA A 298 -23.69 -14.09 -7.18
C ALA A 298 -22.47 -15.02 -7.39
N VAL A 299 -21.78 -15.39 -6.32
CA VAL A 299 -20.64 -16.32 -6.38
C VAL A 299 -21.09 -17.76 -6.68
N ALA A 300 -22.38 -18.05 -6.57
CA ALA A 300 -22.99 -19.30 -7.04
C ALA A 300 -23.18 -19.34 -8.57
N ASP A 301 -23.23 -18.18 -9.23
CA ASP A 301 -23.28 -18.07 -10.69
C ASP A 301 -21.84 -18.29 -11.20
N SER A 302 -21.51 -19.51 -11.64
CA SER A 302 -20.12 -19.90 -11.94
C SER A 302 -19.54 -19.29 -13.22
N GLU A 303 -20.32 -18.53 -13.98
CA GLU A 303 -19.90 -17.91 -15.24
C GLU A 303 -19.25 -16.54 -15.03
N GLY A 304 -17.94 -16.50 -15.32
CA GLY A 304 -17.14 -15.27 -15.37
C GLY A 304 -17.76 -14.16 -16.21
N CYS A 305 -17.36 -12.92 -15.93
CA CYS A 305 -17.89 -11.72 -16.57
C CYS A 305 -16.83 -10.93 -17.33
N THR A 306 -15.68 -11.53 -17.61
CA THR A 306 -14.53 -10.89 -18.25
C THR A 306 -13.74 -11.95 -19.00
N HIS A 307 -13.44 -11.65 -20.26
CA HIS A 307 -12.62 -12.46 -21.15
C HIS A 307 -11.19 -11.91 -21.11
N GLY A 308 -10.21 -12.76 -21.40
CA GLY A 308 -8.79 -12.44 -21.42
C GLY A 308 -7.96 -13.73 -21.38
N PRO A 309 -6.62 -13.67 -21.44
CA PRO A 309 -5.79 -14.87 -21.45
C PRO A 309 -5.82 -15.63 -20.11
N HIS A 310 -5.51 -16.93 -20.15
CA HIS A 310 -5.10 -17.67 -18.96
C HIS A 310 -3.74 -17.15 -18.44
N VAL A 311 -3.60 -17.01 -17.11
CA VAL A 311 -2.36 -16.54 -16.47
C VAL A 311 -2.04 -17.38 -15.23
N PHE A 312 -0.77 -17.47 -14.85
CA PHE A 312 -0.31 -18.23 -13.68
C PHE A 312 0.51 -17.36 -12.71
N TYR A 313 0.57 -17.78 -11.45
CA TYR A 313 1.33 -17.12 -10.39
C TYR A 313 2.24 -18.15 -9.70
N GLU A 314 3.49 -17.77 -9.44
CA GLU A 314 4.48 -18.58 -8.71
C GLU A 314 4.87 -17.82 -7.44
N ASN A 315 4.91 -18.53 -6.30
CA ASN A 315 5.26 -17.97 -4.98
C ASN A 315 6.12 -18.96 -4.15
N ASN A 316 6.65 -20.01 -4.79
CA ASN A 316 7.77 -20.78 -4.27
C ASN A 316 9.08 -20.03 -4.63
N ALA A 317 10.05 -20.04 -3.72
CA ALA A 317 11.29 -19.30 -3.90
C ALA A 317 12.17 -19.90 -5.00
N ASP A 318 12.25 -21.23 -5.08
CA ASP A 318 13.07 -21.98 -6.04
C ASP A 318 12.59 -21.76 -7.48
N ASP A 319 11.28 -21.88 -7.74
CA ASP A 319 10.62 -21.53 -9.00
C ASP A 319 10.97 -20.08 -9.39
N LEU A 320 10.74 -19.12 -8.49
CA LEU A 320 11.00 -17.71 -8.78
C LEU A 320 12.49 -17.43 -9.04
N HIS A 321 13.39 -18.11 -8.34
CA HIS A 321 14.85 -18.03 -8.53
C HIS A 321 15.29 -18.63 -9.88
N ALA A 322 14.71 -19.77 -10.28
CA ALA A 322 14.90 -20.36 -11.60
C ALA A 322 14.41 -19.44 -12.74
N ARG A 323 13.36 -18.65 -12.51
CA ARG A 323 12.83 -17.66 -13.49
C ARG A 323 13.71 -16.42 -13.63
N HIS A 324 14.34 -15.95 -12.55
CA HIS A 324 15.38 -14.93 -12.55
C HIS A 324 16.07 -14.95 -11.17
N PRO A 325 17.41 -14.93 -11.09
CA PRO A 325 18.12 -15.07 -9.83
C PRO A 325 17.77 -13.96 -8.82
N PHE A 326 17.62 -14.38 -7.56
CA PHE A 326 17.59 -13.48 -6.41
C PHE A 326 19.00 -12.98 -6.08
N SER A 327 19.11 -11.78 -5.51
CA SER A 327 20.32 -11.34 -4.80
C SER A 327 19.96 -10.54 -3.57
N TYR A 328 20.90 -10.44 -2.62
CA TYR A 328 20.89 -9.35 -1.66
C TYR A 328 21.21 -8.02 -2.38
N LEU A 329 20.86 -6.90 -1.74
CA LEU A 329 21.42 -5.58 -2.08
C LEU A 329 22.91 -5.52 -1.71
N LYS A 330 23.66 -4.60 -2.35
CA LYS A 330 25.08 -4.41 -2.03
C LYS A 330 25.30 -3.99 -0.56
N PRO A 331 26.47 -4.31 0.04
CA PRO A 331 26.92 -3.66 1.27
C PRO A 331 27.05 -2.14 1.09
N ALA A 332 26.85 -1.40 2.19
CA ALA A 332 26.95 0.06 2.17
C ALA A 332 28.31 0.53 1.62
N PRO A 333 28.33 1.43 0.61
CA PRO A 333 29.57 1.92 0.03
C PRO A 333 30.28 2.86 1.01
N ALA A 334 31.61 2.79 1.07
CA ALA A 334 32.43 3.63 1.96
C ALA A 334 32.31 5.16 1.68
N SER A 335 31.65 5.55 0.58
CA SER A 335 31.29 6.93 0.24
C SER A 335 30.05 7.46 0.96
N GLY A 336 29.24 6.62 1.62
CA GLY A 336 28.05 7.06 2.37
C GLY A 336 26.94 7.67 1.52
N THR A 337 26.76 7.20 0.27
CA THR A 337 25.86 7.80 -0.73
C THR A 337 24.46 7.19 -0.80
N ALA A 338 24.17 6.15 -0.02
CA ALA A 338 22.85 5.52 0.01
C ALA A 338 21.84 6.29 0.89
N LEU A 339 20.55 6.05 0.65
CA LEU A 339 19.45 6.58 1.45
C LEU A 339 19.34 5.85 2.79
N ASP A 340 18.99 6.56 3.86
CA ASP A 340 18.54 5.92 5.11
C ASP A 340 17.21 5.21 4.95
N VAL A 341 16.30 5.80 4.17
CA VAL A 341 14.91 5.36 3.97
C VAL A 341 14.54 5.52 2.50
N ALA A 342 14.00 4.46 1.91
CA ALA A 342 13.43 4.44 0.57
C ALA A 342 12.06 3.76 0.62
N ALA A 343 11.00 4.47 0.23
CA ALA A 343 9.69 3.88 -0.04
C ALA A 343 9.67 3.34 -1.48
N ILE A 344 9.26 2.09 -1.65
CA ILE A 344 9.19 1.39 -2.94
C ILE A 344 7.77 0.90 -3.16
N ASP A 345 7.30 1.02 -4.41
CA ASP A 345 6.12 0.35 -4.95
C ASP A 345 6.40 0.00 -6.42
N CYS A 346 5.82 -1.11 -6.92
CA CYS A 346 6.10 -1.67 -8.24
C CYS A 346 4.83 -2.07 -8.99
N GLU A 347 4.69 -1.64 -10.24
CA GLU A 347 3.64 -2.15 -11.13
C GLU A 347 4.05 -3.51 -11.70
N MET A 348 3.11 -4.45 -11.75
CA MET A 348 3.38 -5.85 -12.13
C MET A 348 2.47 -6.31 -13.26
N ILE A 349 2.97 -7.24 -14.08
CA ILE A 349 2.25 -7.83 -15.23
C ILE A 349 2.44 -9.36 -15.25
N TYR A 350 1.59 -10.07 -15.98
CA TYR A 350 1.73 -11.51 -16.22
C TYR A 350 2.49 -11.78 -17.53
N THR A 351 3.44 -12.70 -17.48
CA THR A 351 4.30 -13.08 -18.61
C THR A 351 4.44 -14.60 -18.71
N THR A 352 5.05 -15.09 -19.80
CA THR A 352 5.45 -16.50 -19.91
C THR A 352 6.43 -16.93 -18.81
N GLY A 353 7.14 -15.98 -18.20
CA GLY A 353 8.00 -16.14 -17.03
C GLY A 353 7.33 -15.84 -15.68
N GLY A 354 6.00 -15.91 -15.60
CA GLY A 354 5.20 -15.69 -14.39
C GLY A 354 4.85 -14.23 -14.15
N MET A 355 4.59 -13.85 -12.90
CA MET A 355 4.41 -12.43 -12.57
C MET A 355 5.76 -11.72 -12.55
N ARG A 356 5.88 -10.62 -13.30
CA ARG A 356 7.08 -9.80 -13.43
C ARG A 356 6.77 -8.34 -13.10
N VAL A 357 7.77 -7.63 -12.61
CA VAL A 357 7.72 -6.17 -12.46
C VAL A 357 7.85 -5.50 -13.83
N ALA A 358 7.07 -4.45 -14.06
CA ALA A 358 7.01 -3.67 -15.30
C ALA A 358 7.29 -2.18 -15.07
N ARG A 359 7.14 -1.68 -13.83
CA ARG A 359 7.58 -0.34 -13.40
C ARG A 359 8.07 -0.42 -11.97
N VAL A 360 9.12 0.35 -11.64
CA VAL A 360 9.64 0.49 -10.27
C VAL A 360 9.69 1.96 -9.92
N SER A 361 8.97 2.38 -8.89
CA SER A 361 9.05 3.75 -8.36
C SER A 361 9.69 3.74 -6.97
N VAL A 362 10.60 4.68 -6.73
CA VAL A 362 11.25 4.88 -5.43
C VAL A 362 11.14 6.34 -5.00
N VAL A 363 10.71 6.53 -3.76
CA VAL A 363 10.53 7.82 -3.11
C VAL A 363 11.42 7.86 -1.86
N ASP A 364 12.19 8.93 -1.68
CA ASP A 364 13.09 9.07 -0.55
C ASP A 364 12.36 9.41 0.76
N GLY A 365 13.07 9.38 1.90
CA GLY A 365 12.52 9.74 3.21
C GLY A 365 11.85 11.13 3.33
N SER A 366 11.99 12.04 2.37
CA SER A 366 11.28 13.33 2.32
C SER A 366 10.02 13.34 1.45
N GLY A 367 9.70 12.26 0.75
CA GLY A 367 8.62 12.24 -0.24
C GLY A 367 9.08 12.67 -1.64
N THR A 368 10.38 12.77 -1.89
CA THR A 368 10.93 13.12 -3.21
C THR A 368 11.09 11.86 -4.06
N GLN A 369 10.48 11.82 -5.25
CA GLN A 369 10.73 10.76 -6.24
C GLN A 369 12.21 10.80 -6.67
N VAL A 370 12.92 9.68 -6.47
CA VAL A 370 14.35 9.52 -6.84
C VAL A 370 14.55 8.52 -7.96
N PHE A 371 13.56 7.67 -8.23
CA PHE A 371 13.57 6.68 -9.31
C PHE A 371 12.15 6.42 -9.78
N ASP A 372 11.93 6.31 -11.08
CA ASP A 372 10.67 5.88 -11.68
C ASP A 372 10.96 5.38 -13.09
N GLU A 373 11.13 4.06 -13.23
CA GLU A 373 11.61 3.45 -14.47
C GLU A 373 10.73 2.28 -14.89
N LEU A 374 10.56 2.12 -16.19
CA LEU A 374 9.88 0.98 -16.80
C LEU A 374 10.88 -0.18 -17.00
N VAL A 375 10.44 -1.39 -16.68
CA VAL A 375 11.28 -2.59 -16.71
C VAL A 375 11.01 -3.37 -17.98
N ARG A 376 12.02 -3.46 -18.86
CA ARG A 376 11.93 -4.28 -20.08
C ARG A 376 11.96 -5.76 -19.72
N MET A 377 11.14 -6.56 -20.39
CA MET A 377 11.15 -8.01 -20.19
C MET A 377 12.49 -8.64 -20.63
N ASP A 378 12.84 -9.73 -19.97
CA ASP A 378 14.05 -10.52 -20.26
C ASP A 378 13.90 -11.27 -21.61
N PRO A 379 15.00 -11.55 -22.34
CA PRO A 379 14.91 -12.29 -23.61
C PRO A 379 14.24 -13.67 -23.45
N GLY A 380 13.20 -13.93 -24.26
CA GLY A 380 12.39 -15.15 -24.18
C GLY A 380 11.28 -15.12 -23.12
N VAL A 381 11.03 -13.97 -22.49
CA VAL A 381 9.91 -13.74 -21.58
C VAL A 381 8.92 -12.77 -22.24
N GLU A 382 7.82 -13.30 -22.75
CA GLU A 382 6.79 -12.53 -23.46
C GLU A 382 5.66 -12.13 -22.50
N VAL A 383 5.04 -10.97 -22.72
CA VAL A 383 3.86 -10.55 -21.95
C VAL A 383 2.66 -11.42 -22.32
N ILE A 384 1.90 -11.84 -21.31
CA ILE A 384 0.60 -12.50 -21.49
C ILE A 384 -0.52 -11.50 -21.18
N ASP A 385 -0.44 -10.77 -20.06
CA ASP A 385 -1.46 -9.81 -19.68
C ASP A 385 -0.88 -8.64 -18.88
N TYR A 386 -1.03 -7.44 -19.42
CA TYR A 386 -0.59 -6.17 -18.81
C TYR A 386 -1.36 -5.81 -17.53
N ILE A 387 -2.56 -6.37 -17.31
CA ILE A 387 -3.47 -6.08 -16.20
C ILE A 387 -3.68 -4.58 -15.92
N THR A 388 -3.73 -3.76 -16.96
CA THR A 388 -3.75 -2.28 -16.97
C THR A 388 -4.69 -1.64 -15.94
N ARG A 389 -5.89 -2.23 -15.72
CA ARG A 389 -6.85 -1.81 -14.67
C ARG A 389 -6.23 -1.65 -13.28
N PHE A 390 -5.18 -2.42 -13.01
CA PHE A 390 -4.40 -2.37 -11.78
C PHE A 390 -3.04 -1.71 -12.03
N SER A 391 -2.28 -2.15 -13.04
CA SER A 391 -0.87 -1.76 -13.23
C SER A 391 -0.62 -0.38 -13.86
N GLY A 392 -1.61 0.22 -14.53
CA GLY A 392 -1.39 1.41 -15.35
C GLY A 392 -0.38 1.24 -16.51
N ILE A 393 -0.04 0.00 -16.86
CA ILE A 393 0.86 -0.33 -17.98
C ILE A 393 0.03 -0.77 -19.19
N THR A 394 0.39 -0.26 -20.37
CA THR A 394 -0.12 -0.68 -21.67
C THR A 394 1.03 -1.26 -22.52
N ALA A 395 0.73 -1.83 -23.68
CA ALA A 395 1.75 -2.34 -24.60
C ALA A 395 2.69 -1.22 -25.07
N GLU A 396 2.11 -0.12 -25.55
CA GLU A 396 2.82 1.05 -26.06
C GLU A 396 3.71 1.68 -24.99
N ARG A 397 3.24 1.71 -23.74
CA ARG A 397 4.03 2.20 -22.60
C ARG A 397 5.19 1.25 -22.27
N LEU A 398 5.00 -0.07 -22.37
CA LEU A 398 6.08 -1.02 -22.09
C LEU A 398 7.13 -1.09 -23.21
N GLU A 399 6.78 -0.73 -24.45
CA GLU A 399 7.74 -0.56 -25.55
C GLU A 399 8.78 0.55 -25.30
N GLU A 400 8.45 1.55 -24.47
CA GLU A 400 9.39 2.59 -24.03
C GLU A 400 10.47 2.07 -23.05
N ALA A 401 10.28 0.88 -22.47
CA ALA A 401 11.16 0.35 -21.42
C ALA A 401 12.53 -0.06 -21.99
N VAL A 402 13.61 0.62 -21.55
CA VAL A 402 14.97 0.35 -22.05
C VAL A 402 15.68 -0.75 -21.24
N LEU A 403 15.56 -0.69 -19.92
CA LEU A 403 16.41 -1.43 -18.98
C LEU A 403 15.75 -2.76 -18.53
N PRO A 404 16.43 -3.92 -18.66
CA PRO A 404 15.95 -5.17 -18.07
C PRO A 404 16.13 -5.17 -16.55
N LEU A 405 15.47 -6.09 -15.84
CA LEU A 405 15.46 -6.16 -14.36
C LEU A 405 16.87 -6.15 -13.74
N ALA A 406 17.82 -6.89 -14.32
CA ALA A 406 19.22 -6.89 -13.85
C ALA A 406 19.90 -5.50 -13.92
N SER A 407 19.57 -4.69 -14.92
CA SER A 407 20.06 -3.30 -15.03
C SER A 407 19.33 -2.36 -14.08
N ILE A 408 18.01 -2.51 -13.93
CA ILE A 408 17.21 -1.73 -12.96
C ILE A 408 17.76 -1.92 -11.54
N ARG A 409 18.01 -3.17 -11.11
CA ARG A 409 18.62 -3.47 -9.80
C ARG A 409 19.99 -2.83 -9.64
N LYS A 410 20.82 -2.82 -10.69
CA LYS A 410 22.13 -2.15 -10.69
C LYS A 410 22.00 -0.61 -10.59
N SER A 411 20.90 -0.03 -11.04
CA SER A 411 20.58 1.39 -10.81
C SER A 411 20.10 1.64 -9.37
N LEU A 412 19.26 0.76 -8.80
CA LEU A 412 18.85 0.83 -7.39
C LEU A 412 20.05 0.80 -6.43
N ASP A 413 21.04 -0.06 -6.72
CA ASP A 413 22.31 -0.16 -5.98
C ASP A 413 23.12 1.17 -5.88
N ALA A 414 22.76 2.22 -6.63
CA ALA A 414 23.43 3.52 -6.55
C ALA A 414 22.94 4.38 -5.37
N PHE A 415 21.75 4.10 -4.82
CA PHE A 415 21.12 4.87 -3.74
C PHE A 415 20.39 4.01 -2.70
N ILE A 416 20.30 2.69 -2.89
CA ILE A 416 19.78 1.72 -1.92
C ILE A 416 20.86 0.66 -1.67
N ASP A 417 21.19 0.42 -0.41
CA ASP A 417 22.08 -0.67 0.01
C ASP A 417 21.37 -1.62 1.00
N ARG A 418 22.09 -2.65 1.47
CA ARG A 418 21.56 -3.62 2.45
C ARG A 418 21.16 -2.99 3.80
N ASP A 419 21.64 -1.79 4.09
CA ASP A 419 21.49 -1.07 5.34
C ASP A 419 20.47 0.08 5.24
N THR A 420 20.10 0.55 4.04
CA THR A 420 18.87 1.34 3.76
C THR A 420 17.63 0.64 4.34
N ILE A 421 16.70 1.39 4.93
CA ILE A 421 15.40 0.87 5.37
C ILE A 421 14.40 0.97 4.22
N LEU A 422 13.81 -0.16 3.83
CA LEU A 422 12.77 -0.19 2.80
C LEU A 422 11.37 -0.06 3.41
N VAL A 423 10.60 0.89 2.88
CA VAL A 423 9.20 1.15 3.25
C VAL A 423 8.31 0.71 2.10
N GLY A 424 7.16 0.10 2.39
CA GLY A 424 6.21 -0.33 1.36
C GLY A 424 4.85 -0.75 1.93
N HIS A 425 3.96 -1.21 1.06
CA HIS A 425 2.67 -1.78 1.45
C HIS A 425 2.54 -3.17 0.83
N ALA A 426 2.51 -4.23 1.64
CA ALA A 426 2.59 -5.60 1.13
C ALA A 426 3.89 -5.88 0.34
N LEU A 427 5.00 -5.23 0.77
CA LEU A 427 6.31 -5.12 0.09
C LEU A 427 7.01 -6.47 -0.19
N ASP A 428 6.52 -7.58 0.38
CA ASP A 428 6.98 -8.92 0.00
C ASP A 428 6.73 -9.25 -1.48
N ASN A 429 5.72 -8.64 -2.10
CA ASN A 429 5.39 -8.85 -3.52
C ASN A 429 6.37 -8.12 -4.44
N ASP A 430 6.72 -6.89 -4.10
CA ASP A 430 7.70 -6.05 -4.79
C ASP A 430 9.08 -6.67 -4.71
N LEU A 431 9.53 -7.08 -3.52
CA LEU A 431 10.84 -7.72 -3.35
C LEU A 431 10.91 -9.07 -4.09
N LYS A 432 9.81 -9.83 -4.16
CA LYS A 432 9.71 -11.03 -5.01
C LYS A 432 9.81 -10.70 -6.49
N THR A 433 9.10 -9.70 -7.00
CA THR A 433 9.08 -9.37 -8.43
C THR A 433 10.37 -8.70 -8.89
N LEU A 434 10.98 -7.85 -8.04
CA LEU A 434 12.34 -7.31 -8.17
C LEU A 434 13.43 -8.40 -8.03
N ARG A 435 13.11 -9.55 -7.43
CA ARG A 435 14.05 -10.63 -7.09
C ARG A 435 15.18 -10.14 -6.17
N ILE A 436 14.81 -9.41 -5.11
CA ILE A 436 15.71 -8.88 -4.08
C ILE A 436 15.40 -9.55 -2.74
N ILE A 437 16.44 -9.95 -2.01
CA ILE A 437 16.35 -10.36 -0.60
C ILE A 437 16.85 -9.20 0.27
N HIS A 438 16.03 -8.76 1.22
CA HIS A 438 16.35 -7.64 2.11
C HIS A 438 15.65 -7.80 3.46
N HIS A 439 16.30 -7.34 4.54
CA HIS A 439 15.87 -7.59 5.92
C HIS A 439 15.42 -6.35 6.68
N LYS A 440 15.76 -5.12 6.24
CA LYS A 440 15.35 -3.88 6.94
C LYS A 440 14.04 -3.32 6.37
N CYS A 441 12.97 -4.10 6.45
CA CYS A 441 11.67 -3.73 5.93
C CYS A 441 10.76 -3.10 7.01
N VAL A 442 10.01 -2.07 6.64
CA VAL A 442 8.88 -1.49 7.39
C VAL A 442 7.63 -1.49 6.50
N ASP A 443 6.81 -2.53 6.64
CA ASP A 443 5.62 -2.76 5.82
C ASP A 443 4.36 -2.17 6.48
N THR A 444 3.67 -1.27 5.80
CA THR A 444 2.43 -0.65 6.30
C THR A 444 1.28 -1.64 6.49
N ALA A 445 1.27 -2.77 5.76
CA ALA A 445 0.28 -3.83 5.97
C ALA A 445 0.49 -4.58 7.31
N VAL A 446 1.70 -4.52 7.87
CA VAL A 446 2.07 -5.06 9.19
C VAL A 446 1.91 -3.99 10.27
N LEU A 447 2.34 -2.77 9.99
CA LEU A 447 2.27 -1.60 10.88
C LEU A 447 0.83 -1.16 11.20
N PHE A 448 -0.12 -1.44 10.29
CA PHE A 448 -1.55 -1.20 10.48
C PHE A 448 -2.34 -2.53 10.41
N PRO A 449 -2.23 -3.39 11.43
CA PRO A 449 -2.68 -4.78 11.35
C PRO A 449 -4.19 -4.92 11.14
N HIS A 450 -4.58 -5.93 10.35
CA HIS A 450 -5.98 -6.28 10.15
C HIS A 450 -6.58 -6.92 11.42
N ARG A 451 -7.87 -6.67 11.70
CA ARG A 451 -8.55 -7.15 12.93
C ARG A 451 -8.62 -8.67 13.07
N ALA A 452 -8.51 -9.41 11.96
CA ALA A 452 -8.46 -10.88 11.96
C ALA A 452 -7.03 -11.46 12.05
N GLY A 453 -6.00 -10.61 12.19
CA GLY A 453 -4.59 -11.02 12.17
C GLY A 453 -4.07 -11.43 10.80
N ALA A 454 -2.81 -11.87 10.75
CA ALA A 454 -2.20 -12.45 9.56
C ALA A 454 -2.91 -13.75 9.14
N PRO A 455 -3.01 -14.08 7.84
CA PRO A 455 -2.40 -13.40 6.70
C PRO A 455 -3.22 -12.22 6.15
N TYR A 456 -4.36 -11.86 6.77
CA TYR A 456 -5.21 -10.78 6.28
C TYR A 456 -4.50 -9.41 6.41
N ARG A 457 -4.59 -8.60 5.36
CA ARG A 457 -4.01 -7.26 5.26
C ARG A 457 -5.13 -6.23 5.04
N ARG A 458 -4.94 -5.00 5.53
CA ARG A 458 -5.77 -3.84 5.13
C ARG A 458 -5.29 -3.36 3.75
N SER A 459 -6.15 -2.74 2.94
CA SER A 459 -5.71 -2.12 1.68
C SER A 459 -5.07 -0.75 1.94
N LEU A 460 -4.06 -0.38 1.14
CA LEU A 460 -3.43 0.94 1.17
C LEU A 460 -4.47 2.06 1.08
N LYS A 461 -5.39 1.95 0.10
CA LYS A 461 -6.52 2.87 -0.11
C LYS A 461 -7.43 3.04 1.11
N ASP A 462 -7.68 1.98 1.89
CA ASP A 462 -8.44 2.09 3.15
C ASP A 462 -7.61 2.73 4.28
N LEU A 463 -6.31 2.48 4.34
CA LEU A 463 -5.41 3.08 5.34
C LEU A 463 -5.21 4.57 5.10
N VAL A 464 -4.93 4.97 3.86
CA VAL A 464 -4.76 6.35 3.40
C VAL A 464 -6.03 7.16 3.67
N ARG A 465 -7.20 6.58 3.36
CA ARG A 465 -8.50 7.21 3.62
C ARG A 465 -8.82 7.35 5.12
N GLU A 466 -8.49 6.37 5.95
CA GLU A 466 -8.74 6.42 7.39
C GLU A 466 -7.78 7.34 8.15
N SER A 467 -6.50 7.36 7.75
CA SER A 467 -5.42 8.02 8.50
C SER A 467 -5.14 9.43 7.98
N LEU A 468 -5.05 9.59 6.65
CA LEU A 468 -4.68 10.84 5.98
C LEU A 468 -5.92 11.63 5.49
N GLY A 469 -7.07 10.97 5.38
CA GLY A 469 -8.30 11.57 4.83
C GLY A 469 -8.28 11.75 3.31
N LEU A 470 -7.39 11.05 2.60
CA LEU A 470 -7.17 11.17 1.16
C LEU A 470 -7.83 10.04 0.37
N LEU A 471 -8.01 10.23 -0.93
CA LEU A 471 -8.49 9.22 -1.87
C LEU A 471 -7.43 9.03 -2.97
N ILE A 472 -6.85 7.84 -3.02
CA ILE A 472 -5.87 7.38 -4.02
C ILE A 472 -6.49 6.30 -4.93
N GLN A 473 -5.81 5.94 -6.02
CA GLN A 473 -6.24 4.90 -6.97
C GLN A 473 -7.69 5.14 -7.46
N THR A 474 -8.08 6.39 -7.70
CA THR A 474 -9.49 6.78 -7.90
C THR A 474 -10.03 6.40 -9.28
N ASP A 475 -9.17 6.36 -10.29
CA ASP A 475 -9.51 5.99 -11.67
C ASP A 475 -9.17 4.52 -11.94
N SER A 476 -10.19 3.68 -12.12
CA SER A 476 -10.05 2.25 -12.44
C SER A 476 -9.94 1.93 -13.94
N VAL A 477 -9.81 2.95 -14.79
CA VAL A 477 -9.59 2.85 -16.24
C VAL A 477 -8.11 3.11 -16.55
N VAL A 478 -7.53 4.14 -15.94
CA VAL A 478 -6.11 4.51 -16.08
C VAL A 478 -5.19 3.50 -15.36
N GLY A 479 -5.64 2.89 -14.26
CA GLY A 479 -4.83 2.00 -13.42
C GLY A 479 -4.23 2.75 -12.23
N HIS A 480 -3.35 2.06 -11.47
CA HIS A 480 -2.66 2.66 -10.35
C HIS A 480 -1.42 3.45 -10.82
N SER A 481 -0.71 4.04 -9.88
CA SER A 481 0.61 4.61 -10.11
C SER A 481 1.48 4.39 -8.88
N SER A 482 2.48 3.54 -9.02
CA SER A 482 3.49 3.24 -8.00
C SER A 482 4.17 4.48 -7.39
N VAL A 483 4.22 5.62 -8.08
CA VAL A 483 4.65 6.91 -7.47
C VAL A 483 3.63 7.44 -6.46
N GLU A 484 2.32 7.35 -6.73
CA GLU A 484 1.26 7.69 -5.77
C GLU A 484 1.29 6.72 -4.58
N ASP A 485 1.36 5.40 -4.85
CA ASP A 485 1.26 4.38 -3.82
C ASP A 485 2.52 4.32 -2.91
N ALA A 486 3.73 4.52 -3.45
CA ALA A 486 4.96 4.67 -2.65
C ALA A 486 4.92 5.94 -1.76
N ALA A 487 4.50 7.09 -2.32
CA ALA A 487 4.40 8.33 -1.56
C ALA A 487 3.30 8.28 -0.48
N ALA A 488 2.14 7.71 -0.80
CA ALA A 488 1.04 7.54 0.15
C ALA A 488 1.40 6.54 1.27
N THR A 489 2.22 5.53 0.96
CA THR A 489 2.80 4.62 1.96
C THR A 489 3.77 5.35 2.88
N LEU A 490 4.68 6.18 2.35
CA LEU A 490 5.59 7.01 3.15
C LEU A 490 4.82 7.94 4.10
N ASP A 491 3.76 8.59 3.60
CA ASP A 491 2.88 9.45 4.38
C ASP A 491 2.11 8.70 5.49
N LEU A 492 1.75 7.42 5.28
CA LEU A 492 1.20 6.58 6.34
C LEU A 492 2.22 6.28 7.45
N VAL A 493 3.49 6.03 7.10
CA VAL A 493 4.55 5.82 8.09
C VAL A 493 4.83 7.10 8.86
N ARG A 494 4.92 8.26 8.17
CA ARG A 494 4.99 9.59 8.79
C ARG A 494 3.84 9.83 9.77
N TRP A 495 2.61 9.58 9.35
CA TRP A 495 1.43 9.68 10.20
C TRP A 495 1.53 8.75 11.41
N HIS A 496 2.01 7.51 11.24
CA HIS A 496 2.17 6.56 12.34
C HIS A 496 3.18 7.07 13.37
N VAL A 497 4.36 7.51 12.93
CA VAL A 497 5.42 8.08 13.79
C VAL A 497 4.93 9.30 14.56
N LEU A 498 4.09 10.15 13.96
CA LEU A 498 3.52 11.34 14.60
C LEU A 498 2.33 11.05 15.54
N ASN A 499 1.56 9.99 15.30
CA ASN A 499 0.26 9.75 15.96
C ASN A 499 0.20 8.46 16.80
N LYS A 500 1.31 7.75 16.98
CA LYS A 500 1.42 6.52 17.79
C LYS A 500 2.66 6.58 18.69
N PRO A 501 2.58 6.01 19.91
CA PRO A 501 3.78 5.79 20.71
C PRO A 501 4.70 4.78 19.98
N PRO A 502 6.03 4.94 20.05
CA PRO A 502 6.95 3.97 19.46
C PRO A 502 6.76 2.58 20.09
N PRO A 503 7.03 1.50 19.34
CA PRO A 503 7.00 0.15 19.88
C PRO A 503 8.02 0.02 21.02
N LYS A 504 7.74 -0.89 21.96
CA LYS A 504 8.74 -1.25 22.97
C LYS A 504 9.97 -1.82 22.26
N PRO A 505 11.21 -1.49 22.70
CA PRO A 505 12.41 -2.07 22.13
C PRO A 505 12.30 -3.60 22.07
N LYS A 506 12.55 -4.17 20.89
CA LYS A 506 12.65 -5.63 20.76
C LYS A 506 13.81 -6.10 21.63
N PRO A 507 13.67 -7.23 22.37
CA PRO A 507 14.81 -7.78 23.11
C PRO A 507 15.96 -8.05 22.12
N PRO A 508 17.23 -7.84 22.51
CA PRO A 508 18.34 -8.13 21.64
C PRO A 508 18.30 -9.61 21.21
N PRO A 509 18.70 -9.94 19.96
CA PRO A 509 18.76 -11.33 19.54
C PRO A 509 19.67 -12.12 20.50
N PRO A 510 19.31 -13.37 20.84
CA PRO A 510 20.12 -14.18 21.75
C PRO A 510 21.54 -14.30 21.19
N THR A 511 22.54 -13.99 22.01
CA THR A 511 23.94 -14.02 21.59
C THR A 511 24.33 -15.44 21.22
N ILE A 512 24.40 -15.73 19.91
CA ILE A 512 24.89 -17.01 19.40
C ILE A 512 26.39 -17.06 19.67
N VAL A 513 26.74 -17.64 20.81
CA VAL A 513 28.12 -18.03 21.10
C VAL A 513 28.46 -19.18 20.16
N LEU A 514 29.12 -18.86 19.05
CA LEU A 514 29.71 -19.86 18.16
C LEU A 514 30.69 -20.71 18.99
N PRO A 515 30.58 -22.06 18.95
CA PRO A 515 31.56 -22.92 19.60
C PRO A 515 32.94 -22.73 18.94
N THR A 516 33.97 -22.66 19.79
CA THR A 516 35.38 -22.45 19.44
C THR A 516 36.05 -23.71 18.93
#